data_AF-A0A832B7S4-F1
#
_entry.id   AF-A0A832B7S4-F1
#
_cell.length_a   1.000
_cell.length_b   1.000
_cell.length_c   1.000
_cell.angle_alpha   90.00
_cell.angle_beta   90.00
_cell.angle_gamma   90.00
#
_symmetry.space_group_name_H-M   'P 1'
#
loop_
_entity.id
_entity.type
_entity.pdbx_description
1 polymer ?
#
loop_
_entity_poly.entity_id
_entity_poly.type
_entity_poly.pdbx_seq_one_letter_code
_entity_poly.pdbx_strand_id
1 'polypeptide(L)'
;MKPFRDNRYLLPIGTALLFTIACKHDPGVLPTTIKKWENIGLSAKNEIPAPAGKSEEGDLTLELLSDNSLKYEFHIHNLSPGDAITGAHVHFADAGNNGPVIIDLKPSVVSGGASGIVSNLRQGQIDTLVNRTVYFNVHSTQAPGGIARGQLDKKVEFAMDVALSGANEVPAVTTSASGVCILRMTEDKVLFSKISVSNLDAGDTIRVAHIHKAAAGSNGPVRVTLAGNIGEFDIMKTTTLVDSVYNMIKTEPMYVNAHSKLKGGGLVRGQIR
;
A
#
# COMPACT_ATOMS: atom_id res chain seq x y z
N MET A 1 82.97 71.74 -7.58
CA MET A 1 83.05 70.73 -6.50
C MET A 1 81.65 70.18 -6.27
N LYS A 2 81.48 68.85 -6.44
CA LYS A 2 80.33 67.95 -6.22
C LYS A 2 78.91 68.52 -6.00
N PRO A 3 77.88 68.02 -6.72
CA PRO A 3 76.49 68.25 -6.34
C PRO A 3 76.08 67.35 -5.17
N PHE A 4 75.32 67.93 -4.23
CA PHE A 4 74.64 67.23 -3.15
C PHE A 4 73.50 66.36 -3.73
N ARG A 5 73.48 65.09 -3.34
CA ARG A 5 72.38 64.14 -3.58
C ARG A 5 71.26 64.45 -2.58
N ASP A 6 70.04 64.62 -3.09
CA ASP A 6 68.85 64.57 -2.25
C ASP A 6 68.02 63.34 -2.65
N ASN A 7 67.84 62.46 -1.68
CA ASN A 7 67.34 61.11 -1.80
C ASN A 7 65.87 61.13 -1.37
N ARG A 8 64.91 60.95 -2.29
CA ARG A 8 63.51 60.67 -1.92
C ARG A 8 63.00 59.45 -2.65
N TYR A 9 62.47 58.55 -1.83
CA TYR A 9 62.13 57.17 -2.09
C TYR A 9 60.84 57.06 -2.91
N LEU A 10 60.90 56.32 -4.02
CA LEU A 10 59.72 55.78 -4.71
C LEU A 10 59.30 54.49 -3.99
N LEU A 11 58.10 54.47 -3.39
CA LEU A 11 57.44 53.23 -2.97
C LEU A 11 56.96 52.48 -4.23
N PRO A 12 57.35 51.22 -4.47
CA PRO A 12 56.66 50.39 -5.44
C PRO A 12 55.34 49.90 -4.83
N ILE A 13 54.21 50.27 -5.43
CA ILE A 13 52.93 49.61 -5.19
C ILE A 13 53.03 48.22 -5.83
N GLY A 14 53.38 47.22 -5.04
CA GLY A 14 53.33 45.82 -5.44
C GLY A 14 51.87 45.39 -5.58
N THR A 15 51.39 45.25 -6.81
CA THR A 15 50.12 44.57 -7.08
C THR A 15 50.30 43.09 -6.78
N ALA A 16 49.94 42.68 -5.56
CA ALA A 16 49.84 41.27 -5.22
C ALA A 16 48.67 40.67 -6.01
N LEU A 17 48.99 39.96 -7.10
CA LEU A 17 48.02 39.15 -7.81
C LEU A 17 47.67 37.97 -6.89
N LEU A 18 46.56 38.12 -6.16
CA LEU A 18 45.99 37.04 -5.34
C LEU A 18 45.50 35.95 -6.31
N PHE A 19 46.31 34.92 -6.54
CA PHE A 19 45.81 33.69 -7.14
C PHE A 19 44.87 33.04 -6.14
N THR A 20 43.57 33.33 -6.26
CA THR A 20 42.56 32.48 -5.67
C THR A 20 42.67 31.13 -6.38
N ILE A 21 43.20 30.13 -5.69
CA ILE A 21 42.96 28.74 -6.07
C ILE A 21 41.46 28.55 -5.86
N ALA A 22 40.68 28.80 -6.90
CA ALA A 22 39.33 28.30 -6.98
C ALA A 22 39.47 26.78 -6.92
N CYS A 23 39.16 26.18 -5.77
CA CYS A 23 38.79 24.78 -5.73
C CYS A 23 37.69 24.63 -6.77
N LYS A 24 38.01 23.99 -7.90
CA LYS A 24 37.03 23.50 -8.85
C LYS A 24 36.25 22.42 -8.08
N HIS A 25 35.24 22.86 -7.33
CA HIS A 25 34.19 21.99 -6.89
C HIS A 25 33.52 21.56 -8.18
N ASP A 26 33.87 20.39 -8.71
CA ASP A 26 32.99 19.76 -9.68
C ASP A 26 31.64 19.69 -8.97
N PRO A 27 30.59 20.41 -9.43
CA PRO A 27 29.27 20.15 -8.89
C PRO A 27 28.99 18.72 -9.29
N GLY A 28 29.17 17.78 -8.36
CA GLY A 28 28.94 16.37 -8.62
C GLY A 28 27.61 16.26 -9.33
N VAL A 29 27.59 15.58 -10.48
CA VAL A 29 26.38 15.45 -11.30
C VAL A 29 25.27 14.97 -10.37
N LEU A 30 24.23 15.81 -10.18
CA LEU A 30 23.14 15.46 -9.30
C LEU A 30 22.51 14.16 -9.81
N PRO A 31 22.20 13.21 -8.92
CA PRO A 31 21.62 11.95 -9.34
C PRO A 31 20.28 12.21 -10.03
N THR A 32 20.05 11.54 -11.15
CA THR A 32 18.83 11.66 -11.95
C THR A 32 17.78 10.64 -11.50
N THR A 33 16.51 10.95 -11.71
CA THR A 33 15.40 10.05 -11.43
C THR A 33 15.41 8.81 -12.34
N ILE A 34 15.40 7.62 -11.75
CA ILE A 34 15.16 6.34 -12.46
C ILE A 34 13.65 6.07 -12.53
N LYS A 35 12.96 6.15 -11.39
CA LYS A 35 11.53 5.87 -11.27
C LYS A 35 10.94 6.71 -10.14
N LYS A 36 9.77 7.26 -10.36
CA LYS A 36 9.04 8.05 -9.38
C LYS A 36 7.62 7.53 -9.22
N TRP A 37 7.19 7.43 -7.97
CA TRP A 37 5.81 7.17 -7.59
C TRP A 37 5.31 8.40 -6.87
N GLU A 38 4.31 9.08 -7.42
CA GLU A 38 3.78 10.31 -6.87
C GLU A 38 2.31 10.13 -6.52
N ASN A 39 1.87 10.75 -5.42
CA ASN A 39 0.48 10.75 -4.98
C ASN A 39 -0.08 9.33 -4.77
N ILE A 40 0.75 8.43 -4.23
CA ILE A 40 0.27 7.10 -3.88
C ILE A 40 -0.57 7.21 -2.61
N GLY A 41 -1.85 6.90 -2.74
CA GLY A 41 -2.76 6.82 -1.60
C GLY A 41 -2.47 5.60 -0.72
N LEU A 42 -2.32 5.83 0.57
CA LEU A 42 -2.24 4.83 1.62
C LEU A 42 -3.61 4.70 2.29
N SER A 43 -3.98 3.48 2.69
CA SER A 43 -5.20 3.26 3.45
C SER A 43 -5.08 2.06 4.37
N ALA A 44 -5.64 2.17 5.58
CA ALA A 44 -5.84 1.04 6.49
C ALA A 44 -6.63 -0.09 5.82
N LYS A 45 -7.57 0.25 4.91
CA LYS A 45 -8.36 -0.76 4.19
C LYS A 45 -7.53 -1.61 3.23
N ASN A 46 -6.36 -1.14 2.81
CA ASN A 46 -5.50 -1.88 1.90
C ASN A 46 -4.67 -2.97 2.62
N GLU A 47 -4.52 -2.89 3.94
CA GLU A 47 -3.84 -3.91 4.75
C GLU A 47 -4.50 -5.29 4.60
N ILE A 48 -3.74 -6.38 4.81
CA ILE A 48 -4.26 -7.75 4.69
C ILE A 48 -4.02 -8.52 5.99
N PRO A 49 -5.07 -8.80 6.81
CA PRO A 49 -6.39 -8.15 6.79
C PRO A 49 -6.31 -6.67 7.22
N ALA A 50 -7.39 -5.92 7.04
CA ALA A 50 -7.49 -4.55 7.52
C ALA A 50 -7.45 -4.51 9.07
N PRO A 51 -6.67 -3.61 9.70
CA PRO A 51 -6.65 -3.46 11.15
C PRO A 51 -8.03 -3.06 11.67
N ALA A 52 -8.52 -3.79 12.68
CA ALA A 52 -9.88 -3.60 13.19
C ALA A 52 -10.08 -2.19 13.76
N GLY A 53 -11.17 -1.53 13.35
CA GLY A 53 -11.52 -0.20 13.83
C GLY A 53 -10.63 0.94 13.34
N LYS A 54 -9.72 0.66 12.39
CA LYS A 54 -8.81 1.65 11.80
C LYS A 54 -9.31 2.10 10.43
N SER A 55 -9.07 3.36 10.12
CA SER A 55 -9.53 4.02 8.89
C SER A 55 -8.57 5.09 8.41
N GLU A 56 -7.35 5.07 8.92
CA GLU A 56 -6.28 5.99 8.57
C GLU A 56 -6.00 5.93 7.05
N GLU A 57 -5.74 7.10 6.49
CA GLU A 57 -5.37 7.29 5.10
C GLU A 57 -4.02 8.01 5.05
N GLY A 58 -3.39 8.08 3.90
CA GLY A 58 -2.13 8.79 3.78
C GLY A 58 -1.73 9.02 2.34
N ASP A 59 -0.67 9.80 2.19
CA ASP A 59 -0.04 10.06 0.90
C ASP A 59 1.42 9.63 0.96
N LEU A 60 1.92 9.20 -0.20
CA LEU A 60 3.31 8.80 -0.38
C LEU A 60 3.83 9.31 -1.72
N THR A 61 5.05 9.84 -1.66
CA THR A 61 5.93 10.02 -2.81
C THR A 61 7.23 9.26 -2.59
N LEU A 62 7.64 8.48 -3.59
CA LEU A 62 8.93 7.78 -3.64
C LEU A 62 9.67 8.15 -4.92
N GLU A 63 10.98 8.33 -4.83
CA GLU A 63 11.83 8.62 -5.99
C GLU A 63 13.12 7.81 -5.91
N LEU A 64 13.25 6.84 -6.81
CA LEU A 64 14.46 6.05 -7.00
C LEU A 64 15.42 6.82 -7.92
N LEU A 65 16.66 6.98 -7.48
CA LEU A 65 17.67 7.82 -8.12
C LEU A 65 18.86 7.01 -8.67
N SER A 66 19.59 7.61 -9.61
CA SER A 66 20.70 6.99 -10.36
C SER A 66 21.95 6.67 -9.53
N ASP A 67 22.03 7.18 -8.31
CA ASP A 67 23.09 6.88 -7.33
C ASP A 67 22.70 5.77 -6.35
N ASN A 68 21.69 4.97 -6.69
CA ASN A 68 21.16 3.87 -5.87
C ASN A 68 20.58 4.35 -4.53
N SER A 69 19.96 5.54 -4.53
CA SER A 69 19.22 6.04 -3.38
C SER A 69 17.72 6.11 -3.65
N LEU A 70 16.92 6.01 -2.59
CA LEU A 70 15.47 6.16 -2.61
C LEU A 70 15.07 7.32 -1.70
N LYS A 71 14.62 8.41 -2.30
CA LYS A 71 13.96 9.49 -1.56
C LYS A 71 12.53 9.08 -1.24
N TYR A 72 12.07 9.49 -0.07
CA TYR A 72 10.71 9.27 0.38
C TYR A 72 10.15 10.50 1.06
N GLU A 73 8.84 10.66 0.93
CA GLU A 73 8.01 11.55 1.72
C GLU A 73 6.65 10.88 1.89
N PHE A 74 6.18 10.75 3.12
CA PHE A 74 4.83 10.25 3.39
C PHE A 74 4.20 10.96 4.57
N HIS A 75 2.88 10.93 4.61
CA HIS A 75 2.09 11.43 5.72
C HIS A 75 0.88 10.52 5.97
N ILE A 76 0.59 10.22 7.23
CA ILE A 76 -0.62 9.52 7.65
C ILE A 76 -1.61 10.53 8.23
N HIS A 77 -2.76 10.63 7.58
CA HIS A 77 -3.89 11.45 7.97
C HIS A 77 -4.71 10.77 9.06
N ASN A 78 -5.29 11.58 9.94
CA ASN A 78 -6.25 11.14 10.96
C ASN A 78 -5.71 10.07 11.91
N LEU A 79 -4.40 10.09 12.19
CA LEU A 79 -3.79 9.18 13.16
C LEU A 79 -4.48 9.33 14.52
N SER A 80 -4.95 8.21 15.07
CA SER A 80 -5.71 8.18 16.33
C SER A 80 -4.95 8.85 17.48
N PRO A 81 -5.62 9.58 18.40
CA PRO A 81 -4.95 10.17 19.56
C PRO A 81 -4.19 9.13 20.38
N GLY A 82 -2.91 9.42 20.70
CA GLY A 82 -2.02 8.51 21.42
C GLY A 82 -1.44 7.37 20.58
N ASP A 83 -1.76 7.30 19.29
CA ASP A 83 -1.07 6.45 18.33
C ASP A 83 0.18 7.17 17.79
N ALA A 84 1.22 6.41 17.46
CA ALA A 84 2.48 6.95 16.95
C ALA A 84 3.06 6.03 15.89
N ILE A 85 3.59 6.60 14.80
CA ILE A 85 4.24 5.82 13.74
C ILE A 85 5.55 5.23 14.26
N THR A 86 5.72 3.92 14.08
CA THR A 86 6.86 3.14 14.60
C THR A 86 7.81 2.67 13.50
N GLY A 87 7.36 2.66 12.24
CA GLY A 87 8.17 2.23 11.12
C GLY A 87 7.47 2.38 9.78
N ALA A 88 8.25 2.33 8.71
CA ALA A 88 7.74 2.30 7.35
C ALA A 88 8.67 1.46 6.46
N HIS A 89 8.09 0.70 5.56
CA HIS A 89 8.80 -0.29 4.76
C HIS A 89 8.29 -0.31 3.33
N VAL A 90 9.17 -0.67 2.40
CA VAL A 90 8.77 -1.21 1.10
C VAL A 90 8.82 -2.73 1.17
N HIS A 91 7.77 -3.39 0.71
CA HIS A 91 7.62 -4.84 0.66
C HIS A 91 7.43 -5.34 -0.78
N PHE A 92 7.75 -6.62 -1.00
CA PHE A 92 7.52 -7.31 -2.28
C PHE A 92 6.30 -8.24 -2.19
N ALA A 93 5.14 -7.77 -2.66
CA ALA A 93 3.95 -8.61 -2.93
C ALA A 93 2.91 -7.86 -3.78
N ASP A 94 1.97 -8.62 -4.34
CA ASP A 94 0.72 -8.09 -4.90
C ASP A 94 -0.24 -7.56 -3.83
N ALA A 95 -1.34 -6.94 -4.27
CA ALA A 95 -2.33 -6.31 -3.38
C ALA A 95 -3.08 -7.29 -2.45
N GLY A 96 -3.08 -8.59 -2.75
CA GLY A 96 -3.77 -9.61 -1.95
C GLY A 96 -2.89 -10.26 -0.89
N ASN A 97 -1.57 -10.07 -0.93
CA ASN A 97 -0.64 -10.81 -0.08
C ASN A 97 0.26 -9.89 0.74
N ASN A 98 0.71 -10.38 1.90
CA ASN A 98 1.79 -9.76 2.66
C ASN A 98 3.13 -10.37 2.22
N GLY A 99 4.12 -9.50 1.99
CA GLY A 99 5.43 -9.91 1.48
C GLY A 99 6.57 -9.63 2.44
N PRO A 100 7.79 -10.11 2.15
CA PRO A 100 8.98 -9.73 2.90
C PRO A 100 9.29 -8.24 2.74
N VAL A 101 9.90 -7.64 3.78
CA VAL A 101 10.47 -6.30 3.72
C VAL A 101 11.66 -6.32 2.76
N ILE A 102 11.66 -5.42 1.78
CA ILE A 102 12.80 -5.21 0.88
C ILE A 102 13.60 -3.97 1.26
N ILE A 103 12.97 -2.93 1.80
CA ILE A 103 13.63 -1.69 2.25
C ILE A 103 13.01 -1.27 3.58
N ASP A 104 13.86 -1.05 4.58
CA ASP A 104 13.50 -0.47 5.86
C ASP A 104 13.93 1.00 5.89
N LEU A 105 12.95 1.90 5.99
CA LEU A 105 13.18 3.34 5.89
C LEU A 105 13.67 3.96 7.20
N LYS A 106 13.38 3.33 8.35
CA LYS A 106 13.65 3.87 9.70
C LYS A 106 13.31 5.37 9.82
N PRO A 107 12.06 5.78 9.54
CA PRO A 107 11.72 7.19 9.41
C PRO A 107 11.89 7.95 10.74
N SER A 108 12.38 9.18 10.65
CA SER A 108 12.30 10.16 11.75
C SER A 108 10.97 10.89 11.64
N VAL A 109 9.98 10.44 12.40
CA VAL A 109 8.59 10.90 12.26
C VAL A 109 8.38 12.24 12.95
N VAL A 110 7.75 13.17 12.23
CA VAL A 110 7.28 14.46 12.75
C VAL A 110 5.82 14.63 12.32
N SER A 111 4.94 14.87 13.29
CA SER A 111 3.52 15.17 13.05
C SER A 111 2.80 14.18 12.13
N GLY A 112 3.02 12.87 12.29
CA GLY A 112 2.34 11.84 11.49
C GLY A 112 2.93 11.60 10.08
N GLY A 113 4.04 12.24 9.73
CA GLY A 113 4.75 11.99 8.49
C GLY A 113 6.27 11.93 8.65
N ALA A 114 6.95 11.57 7.58
CA ALA A 114 8.40 11.62 7.50
C ALA A 114 8.87 11.80 6.06
N SER A 115 10.02 12.44 5.92
CA SER A 115 10.74 12.55 4.65
C SER A 115 12.21 12.21 4.84
N GLY A 116 12.85 11.62 3.84
CA GLY A 116 14.26 11.27 3.93
C GLY A 116 14.80 10.59 2.69
N ILE A 117 15.99 10.03 2.83
CA ILE A 117 16.69 9.30 1.78
C ILE A 117 17.29 8.01 2.35
N VAL A 118 17.05 6.91 1.66
CA VAL A 118 17.75 5.64 1.91
C VAL A 118 18.84 5.50 0.85
N SER A 119 20.11 5.58 1.25
CA SER A 119 21.26 5.46 0.35
C SER A 119 21.75 4.01 0.23
N ASN A 120 22.61 3.75 -0.76
CA ASN A 120 23.31 2.48 -0.94
C ASN A 120 22.38 1.27 -1.09
N LEU A 121 21.29 1.41 -1.85
CA LEU A 121 20.44 0.27 -2.20
C LEU A 121 21.25 -0.77 -2.98
N ARG A 122 21.08 -2.04 -2.61
CA ARG A 122 21.65 -3.17 -3.33
C ARG A 122 20.97 -3.32 -4.68
N GLN A 123 21.69 -3.84 -5.66
CA GLN A 123 21.14 -4.05 -7.01
C GLN A 123 19.83 -4.86 -7.00
N GLY A 124 19.72 -5.90 -6.19
CA GLY A 124 18.47 -6.67 -6.07
C GLY A 124 17.28 -5.89 -5.52
N GLN A 125 17.50 -4.86 -4.68
CA GLN A 125 16.43 -3.96 -4.22
C GLN A 125 15.97 -3.05 -5.36
N ILE A 126 16.92 -2.51 -6.13
CA ILE A 126 16.65 -1.70 -7.32
C ILE A 126 15.88 -2.51 -8.36
N ASP A 127 16.34 -3.71 -8.67
CA ASP A 127 15.69 -4.60 -9.65
C ASP A 127 14.26 -4.93 -9.24
N THR A 128 14.01 -5.11 -7.94
CA THR A 128 12.68 -5.34 -7.39
C THR A 128 11.79 -4.10 -7.53
N LEU A 129 12.29 -2.93 -7.13
CA LEU A 129 11.57 -1.65 -7.27
C LEU A 129 11.21 -1.32 -8.74
N VAL A 130 12.06 -1.71 -9.69
CA VAL A 130 11.85 -1.42 -11.12
C VAL A 130 10.91 -2.46 -11.76
N ASN A 131 11.09 -3.75 -11.47
CA ASN A 131 10.53 -4.84 -12.27
C ASN A 131 9.53 -5.74 -11.54
N ARG A 132 9.15 -5.43 -10.30
CA ARG A 132 8.25 -6.26 -9.49
C ARG A 132 7.16 -5.42 -8.87
N THR A 133 6.05 -6.07 -8.53
CA THR A 133 4.96 -5.44 -7.78
C THR A 133 5.37 -5.27 -6.33
N VAL A 134 5.41 -4.02 -5.87
CA VAL A 134 5.78 -3.65 -4.51
C VAL A 134 4.71 -2.79 -3.85
N TYR A 135 4.77 -2.71 -2.53
CA TYR A 135 3.90 -1.84 -1.75
C TYR A 135 4.65 -1.15 -0.63
N PHE A 136 4.15 0.01 -0.25
CA PHE A 136 4.55 0.73 0.93
C PHE A 136 3.63 0.41 2.08
N ASN A 137 4.20 0.20 3.26
CA ASN A 137 3.44 -0.03 4.49
C ASN A 137 4.00 0.85 5.61
N VAL A 138 3.11 1.41 6.42
CA VAL A 138 3.43 2.18 7.62
C VAL A 138 2.89 1.44 8.83
N HIS A 139 3.63 1.45 9.93
CA HIS A 139 3.26 0.78 11.18
C HIS A 139 3.09 1.81 12.29
N SER A 140 2.23 1.51 13.26
CA SER A 140 2.02 2.38 14.42
C SER A 140 2.03 1.61 15.74
N THR A 141 2.01 2.30 16.87
CA THR A 141 1.95 1.68 18.21
C THR A 141 0.64 0.93 18.41
N GLN A 142 -0.47 1.39 17.81
CA GLN A 142 -1.77 0.72 17.91
C GLN A 142 -2.08 -0.22 16.74
N ALA A 143 -1.31 -0.18 15.65
CA ALA A 143 -1.37 -1.19 14.59
C ALA A 143 0.05 -1.66 14.16
N PRO A 144 0.72 -2.49 14.98
CA PRO A 144 2.06 -2.99 14.67
C PRO A 144 2.14 -3.85 13.40
N GLY A 145 1.04 -4.45 12.98
CA GLY A 145 0.96 -5.22 11.72
C GLY A 145 0.90 -4.36 10.45
N GLY A 146 0.64 -3.05 10.59
CA GLY A 146 0.39 -2.11 9.51
C GLY A 146 -0.81 -1.22 9.84
N ILE A 147 -0.63 0.09 9.78
CA ILE A 147 -1.70 1.10 9.93
C ILE A 147 -2.22 1.60 8.59
N ALA A 148 -1.38 1.61 7.55
CA ALA A 148 -1.76 2.03 6.21
C ALA A 148 -0.83 1.48 5.14
N ARG A 149 -1.43 0.96 4.06
CA ARG A 149 -0.73 0.37 2.91
C ARG A 149 -1.13 1.02 1.60
N GLY A 150 -0.17 1.10 0.68
CA GLY A 150 -0.41 1.49 -0.72
C GLY A 150 0.45 0.69 -1.69
N GLN A 151 -0.18 0.09 -2.70
CA GLN A 151 0.55 -0.53 -3.81
C GLN A 151 1.20 0.57 -4.67
N LEU A 152 2.45 0.36 -5.06
CA LEU A 152 3.19 1.36 -5.83
C LEU A 152 2.94 1.22 -7.34
N ASP A 153 2.85 -0.02 -7.86
CA ASP A 153 2.78 -0.24 -9.32
C ASP A 153 1.37 -0.36 -9.88
N LYS A 154 0.40 -0.73 -9.03
CA LYS A 154 -1.01 -0.92 -9.41
C LYS A 154 -1.90 -0.37 -8.32
N LYS A 155 -2.55 0.76 -8.58
CA LYS A 155 -3.41 1.40 -7.58
C LYS A 155 -4.53 0.45 -7.16
N VAL A 156 -4.76 0.35 -5.85
CA VAL A 156 -5.95 -0.31 -5.30
C VAL A 156 -7.12 0.67 -5.40
N GLU A 157 -8.12 0.32 -6.21
CA GLU A 157 -9.31 1.12 -6.50
C GLU A 157 -10.48 0.78 -5.58
N PHE A 158 -10.47 -0.42 -5.01
CA PHE A 158 -11.46 -0.86 -4.03
C PHE A 158 -10.84 -1.85 -3.05
N ALA A 159 -11.13 -1.67 -1.77
CA ALA A 159 -10.67 -2.55 -0.70
C ALA A 159 -11.74 -2.67 0.39
N MET A 160 -12.04 -3.92 0.79
CA MET A 160 -13.00 -4.20 1.86
C MET A 160 -12.77 -5.58 2.46
N ASP A 161 -12.91 -5.68 3.78
CA ASP A 161 -13.03 -6.96 4.50
C ASP A 161 -14.49 -7.12 4.93
N VAL A 162 -15.22 -7.96 4.20
CA VAL A 162 -16.67 -8.16 4.34
C VAL A 162 -16.94 -9.20 5.41
N ALA A 163 -17.49 -8.79 6.56
CA ALA A 163 -17.97 -9.72 7.58
C ALA A 163 -19.25 -10.43 7.10
N LEU A 164 -19.32 -11.75 7.29
CA LEU A 164 -20.41 -12.61 6.84
C LEU A 164 -21.14 -13.22 8.04
N SER A 165 -22.47 -13.20 8.00
CA SER A 165 -23.32 -13.82 9.02
C SER A 165 -24.58 -14.43 8.41
N GLY A 166 -25.15 -15.44 9.08
CA GLY A 166 -26.45 -16.02 8.68
C GLY A 166 -27.62 -15.05 8.86
N ALA A 167 -27.51 -14.10 9.79
CA ALA A 167 -28.52 -13.06 10.00
C ALA A 167 -28.69 -12.12 8.80
N ASN A 168 -27.65 -11.99 7.97
CA ASN A 168 -27.68 -11.19 6.76
C ASN A 168 -28.30 -11.93 5.56
N GLU A 169 -28.59 -13.24 5.67
CA GLU A 169 -29.26 -13.97 4.60
C GLU A 169 -30.68 -13.47 4.35
N VAL A 170 -31.20 -13.78 3.15
CA VAL A 170 -32.56 -13.44 2.76
C VAL A 170 -33.27 -14.70 2.25
N PRO A 171 -34.15 -15.33 3.06
CA PRO A 171 -34.42 -15.05 4.49
C PRO A 171 -33.24 -15.35 5.41
N ALA A 172 -33.24 -14.76 6.61
CA ALA A 172 -32.19 -14.98 7.60
C ALA A 172 -32.06 -16.47 7.99
N VAL A 173 -30.82 -16.93 8.17
CA VAL A 173 -30.48 -18.31 8.51
C VAL A 173 -29.98 -18.38 9.94
N THR A 174 -30.65 -19.17 10.78
CA THR A 174 -30.12 -19.54 12.10
C THR A 174 -29.00 -20.55 11.93
N THR A 175 -27.78 -20.15 12.27
CA THR A 175 -26.56 -20.96 12.26
C THR A 175 -25.53 -20.34 13.20
N SER A 176 -24.58 -21.13 13.68
CA SER A 176 -23.40 -20.62 14.39
C SER A 176 -22.29 -20.13 13.43
N ALA A 177 -22.43 -20.39 12.13
CA ALA A 177 -21.42 -20.05 11.15
C ALA A 177 -21.24 -18.53 10.99
N SER A 178 -19.98 -18.13 10.83
CA SER A 178 -19.58 -16.77 10.49
C SER A 178 -18.44 -16.81 9.49
N GLY A 179 -18.18 -15.69 8.82
CA GLY A 179 -17.09 -15.62 7.87
C GLY A 179 -16.55 -14.22 7.64
N VAL A 180 -15.48 -14.15 6.87
CA VAL A 180 -14.91 -12.91 6.36
C VAL A 180 -14.49 -13.12 4.92
N CYS A 181 -14.71 -12.12 4.08
CA CYS A 181 -14.19 -12.09 2.73
C CYS A 181 -13.32 -10.85 2.52
N ILE A 182 -12.04 -11.05 2.32
CA ILE A 182 -11.08 -10.01 1.96
C ILE A 182 -11.18 -9.78 0.46
N LEU A 183 -11.41 -8.53 0.05
CA LEU A 183 -11.49 -8.11 -1.35
C LEU A 183 -10.54 -6.93 -1.59
N ARG A 184 -9.61 -7.05 -2.54
CA ARG A 184 -8.80 -5.95 -3.06
C ARG A 184 -8.90 -5.94 -4.57
N MET A 185 -9.21 -4.80 -5.15
CA MET A 185 -9.35 -4.67 -6.60
C MET A 185 -8.47 -3.54 -7.11
N THR A 186 -7.62 -3.85 -8.08
CA THR A 186 -6.67 -2.91 -8.66
C THR A 186 -7.21 -2.28 -9.94
N GLU A 187 -6.60 -1.18 -10.37
CA GLU A 187 -6.97 -0.42 -11.57
C GLU A 187 -6.90 -1.22 -12.89
N ASP A 188 -6.07 -2.25 -12.94
CA ASP A 188 -5.96 -3.19 -14.06
C ASP A 188 -7.03 -4.31 -14.02
N LYS A 189 -8.10 -4.08 -13.25
CA LYS A 189 -9.29 -4.93 -13.16
C LYS A 189 -9.02 -6.31 -12.55
N VAL A 190 -7.97 -6.44 -11.76
CA VAL A 190 -7.66 -7.66 -11.03
C VAL A 190 -8.30 -7.60 -9.65
N LEU A 191 -9.11 -8.60 -9.32
CA LEU A 191 -9.67 -8.82 -7.99
C LEU A 191 -8.87 -9.90 -7.26
N PHE A 192 -8.28 -9.52 -6.14
CA PHE A 192 -7.75 -10.42 -5.13
C PHE A 192 -8.85 -10.70 -4.12
N SER A 193 -9.16 -11.97 -3.90
CA SER A 193 -10.22 -12.38 -2.98
C SER A 193 -9.84 -13.59 -2.15
N LYS A 194 -10.09 -13.54 -0.85
CA LYS A 194 -10.00 -14.69 0.06
C LYS A 194 -11.27 -14.75 0.90
N ILE A 195 -11.93 -15.89 0.91
CA ILE A 195 -13.10 -16.11 1.76
C ILE A 195 -12.81 -17.22 2.78
N SER A 196 -13.15 -16.94 4.02
CA SER A 196 -12.99 -17.83 5.17
C SER A 196 -14.34 -17.95 5.87
N VAL A 197 -14.77 -19.18 6.17
CA VAL A 197 -15.99 -19.47 6.93
C VAL A 197 -15.65 -20.44 8.04
N SER A 198 -16.07 -20.13 9.26
CA SER A 198 -15.81 -20.92 10.46
C SER A 198 -17.11 -21.22 11.20
N ASN A 199 -17.01 -22.04 12.26
CA ASN A 199 -18.13 -22.38 13.15
C ASN A 199 -19.32 -23.00 12.40
N LEU A 200 -19.07 -23.90 11.46
CA LEU A 200 -20.12 -24.67 10.80
C LEU A 200 -20.87 -25.54 11.83
N ASP A 201 -22.19 -25.62 11.70
CA ASP A 201 -23.00 -26.52 12.53
C ASP A 201 -22.60 -27.99 12.32
N ALA A 202 -22.81 -28.83 13.32
CA ALA A 202 -22.37 -30.23 13.27
C ALA A 202 -22.95 -30.98 12.06
N GLY A 203 -22.07 -31.62 11.28
CA GLY A 203 -22.44 -32.36 10.07
C GLY A 203 -22.62 -31.50 8.81
N ASP A 204 -22.44 -30.17 8.92
CA ASP A 204 -22.39 -29.28 7.77
C ASP A 204 -20.99 -29.25 7.12
N THR A 205 -20.91 -28.81 5.88
CA THR A 205 -19.67 -28.70 5.11
C THR A 205 -19.80 -27.56 4.12
N ILE A 206 -18.87 -26.62 4.14
CA ILE A 206 -18.85 -25.52 3.20
C ILE A 206 -18.62 -26.03 1.77
N ARG A 207 -19.23 -25.38 0.77
CA ARG A 207 -19.20 -25.84 -0.62
C ARG A 207 -18.67 -24.82 -1.59
N VAL A 208 -19.32 -23.66 -1.68
CA VAL A 208 -19.05 -22.65 -2.71
C VAL A 208 -19.31 -21.25 -2.16
N ALA A 209 -18.74 -20.24 -2.81
CA ALA A 209 -18.97 -18.85 -2.47
C ALA A 209 -18.90 -17.94 -3.69
N HIS A 210 -19.65 -16.84 -3.64
CA HIS A 210 -19.88 -15.95 -4.76
C HIS A 210 -19.99 -14.48 -4.33
N ILE A 211 -19.82 -13.59 -5.31
CA ILE A 211 -20.34 -12.21 -5.26
C ILE A 211 -21.59 -12.14 -6.13
N HIS A 212 -22.67 -11.57 -5.60
CA HIS A 212 -23.95 -11.35 -6.27
C HIS A 212 -24.26 -9.86 -6.43
N LYS A 213 -25.13 -9.51 -7.39
CA LYS A 213 -25.65 -8.14 -7.56
C LYS A 213 -27.06 -8.00 -6.97
N ALA A 214 -27.17 -7.49 -5.74
CA ALA A 214 -28.42 -6.99 -5.17
C ALA A 214 -28.16 -6.08 -3.97
N ALA A 215 -29.14 -5.23 -3.66
CA ALA A 215 -29.20 -4.48 -2.42
C ALA A 215 -29.47 -5.39 -1.21
N ALA A 216 -29.12 -4.87 -0.02
CA ALA A 216 -29.44 -5.50 1.25
C ALA A 216 -30.95 -5.84 1.30
N GLY A 217 -31.28 -7.05 1.77
CA GLY A 217 -32.66 -7.53 1.83
C GLY A 217 -33.20 -8.13 0.52
N SER A 218 -32.39 -8.25 -0.54
CA SER A 218 -32.78 -8.91 -1.80
C SER A 218 -31.76 -9.93 -2.27
N ASN A 219 -32.22 -10.93 -3.05
CA ASN A 219 -31.35 -11.90 -3.72
C ASN A 219 -31.13 -11.47 -5.18
N GLY A 220 -29.94 -11.77 -5.71
CA GLY A 220 -29.57 -11.39 -7.07
C GLY A 220 -28.70 -12.43 -7.78
N PRO A 221 -28.42 -12.22 -9.07
CA PRO A 221 -27.60 -13.14 -9.86
C PRO A 221 -26.14 -13.12 -9.40
N VAL A 222 -25.47 -14.27 -9.51
CA VAL A 222 -24.02 -14.41 -9.33
C VAL A 222 -23.29 -13.58 -10.40
N ARG A 223 -22.22 -12.90 -9.99
CA ARG A 223 -21.33 -12.13 -10.85
C ARG A 223 -19.87 -12.59 -10.79
N VAL A 224 -19.43 -13.09 -9.64
CA VAL A 224 -18.07 -13.62 -9.45
C VAL A 224 -18.14 -14.90 -8.63
N THR A 225 -17.45 -15.95 -9.05
CA THR A 225 -17.22 -17.14 -8.22
C THR A 225 -15.97 -16.94 -7.38
N LEU A 226 -16.12 -16.88 -6.07
CA LEU A 226 -15.03 -16.75 -5.11
C LEU A 226 -14.40 -18.11 -4.83
N ALA A 227 -15.22 -19.12 -4.53
CA ALA A 227 -14.79 -20.49 -4.31
C ALA A 227 -15.74 -21.46 -5.02
N GLY A 228 -15.20 -22.31 -5.91
CA GLY A 228 -15.96 -23.33 -6.63
C GLY A 228 -16.05 -24.68 -5.92
N ASN A 229 -15.23 -24.89 -4.89
CA ASN A 229 -15.22 -26.09 -4.05
C ASN A 229 -14.58 -25.77 -2.68
N ILE A 230 -14.65 -26.74 -1.75
CA ILE A 230 -14.12 -26.59 -0.39
C ILE A 230 -12.62 -26.26 -0.35
N GLY A 231 -11.82 -26.78 -1.30
CA GLY A 231 -10.38 -26.59 -1.35
C GLY A 231 -9.95 -25.18 -1.78
N GLU A 232 -10.89 -24.33 -2.18
CA GLU A 232 -10.62 -22.94 -2.58
C GLU A 232 -10.91 -21.91 -1.47
N PHE A 233 -11.47 -22.34 -0.33
CA PHE A 233 -11.60 -21.49 0.85
C PHE A 233 -10.24 -21.27 1.50
N ASP A 234 -10.08 -20.15 2.20
CA ASP A 234 -8.85 -19.74 2.88
C ASP A 234 -7.61 -19.48 1.98
N ILE A 235 -7.78 -19.55 0.67
CA ILE A 235 -6.74 -19.26 -0.33
C ILE A 235 -6.98 -17.88 -0.94
N MET A 236 -5.91 -17.08 -1.08
CA MET A 236 -5.98 -15.83 -1.84
C MET A 236 -6.03 -16.15 -3.33
N LYS A 237 -7.14 -15.80 -3.98
CA LYS A 237 -7.36 -16.00 -5.40
C LYS A 237 -7.26 -14.69 -6.16
N THR A 238 -6.83 -14.79 -7.41
CA THR A 238 -6.70 -13.66 -8.33
C THR A 238 -7.64 -13.89 -9.52
N THR A 239 -8.51 -12.93 -9.79
CA THR A 239 -9.49 -12.99 -10.89
C THR A 239 -9.42 -11.72 -11.72
N THR A 240 -9.17 -11.83 -13.02
CA THR A 240 -9.32 -10.70 -13.95
C THR A 240 -10.80 -10.49 -14.24
N LEU A 241 -11.30 -9.29 -13.98
CA LEU A 241 -12.69 -8.92 -14.17
C LEU A 241 -12.92 -8.34 -15.57
N VAL A 242 -14.09 -8.63 -16.12
CA VAL A 242 -14.63 -7.88 -17.26
C VAL A 242 -15.16 -6.53 -16.79
N ASP A 243 -15.17 -5.54 -17.68
CA ASP A 243 -15.48 -4.13 -17.36
C ASP A 243 -16.82 -3.95 -16.66
N SER A 244 -17.84 -4.72 -17.07
CA SER A 244 -19.16 -4.65 -16.45
C SER A 244 -19.12 -5.06 -14.97
N VAL A 245 -18.37 -6.11 -14.61
CA VAL A 245 -18.26 -6.57 -13.23
C VAL A 245 -17.34 -5.66 -12.41
N TYR A 246 -16.23 -5.21 -12.99
CA TYR A 246 -15.34 -4.22 -12.36
C TYR A 246 -16.11 -2.94 -11.96
N ASN A 247 -16.94 -2.42 -12.86
CA ASN A 247 -17.77 -1.25 -12.58
C ASN A 247 -18.86 -1.56 -11.55
N MET A 248 -19.53 -2.72 -11.64
CA MET A 248 -20.54 -3.13 -10.64
C MET A 248 -19.96 -3.14 -9.22
N ILE A 249 -18.76 -3.71 -9.03
CA ILE A 249 -18.14 -3.75 -7.70
C ILE A 249 -17.93 -2.34 -7.15
N LYS A 250 -17.62 -1.34 -8.00
CA LYS A 250 -17.37 0.04 -7.58
C LYS A 250 -18.64 0.85 -7.32
N THR A 251 -19.74 0.58 -8.00
CA THR A 251 -20.89 1.50 -8.03
C THR A 251 -22.22 0.88 -7.63
N GLU A 252 -22.36 -0.44 -7.69
CA GLU A 252 -23.64 -1.12 -7.51
C GLU A 252 -23.71 -1.80 -6.13
N PRO A 253 -24.92 -1.97 -5.59
CA PRO A 253 -25.11 -2.81 -4.42
C PRO A 253 -24.79 -4.27 -4.77
N MET A 254 -23.88 -4.85 -3.99
CA MET A 254 -23.38 -6.21 -4.17
C MET A 254 -23.18 -6.88 -2.83
N TYR A 255 -23.15 -8.20 -2.83
CA TYR A 255 -22.94 -8.97 -1.60
C TYR A 255 -22.11 -10.22 -1.84
N VAL A 256 -21.35 -10.60 -0.82
CA VAL A 256 -20.66 -11.88 -0.73
C VAL A 256 -21.59 -12.88 -0.07
N ASN A 257 -21.65 -14.09 -0.60
CA ASN A 257 -22.38 -15.19 0.00
C ASN A 257 -21.60 -16.50 -0.08
N ALA A 258 -21.65 -17.30 0.98
CA ALA A 258 -21.10 -18.64 1.01
C ALA A 258 -22.21 -19.66 1.29
N HIS A 259 -22.09 -20.85 0.72
CA HIS A 259 -23.09 -21.91 0.75
C HIS A 259 -22.50 -23.19 1.32
N SER A 260 -23.32 -23.97 2.00
CA SER A 260 -22.91 -25.24 2.60
C SER A 260 -23.81 -26.41 2.19
N LYS A 261 -23.49 -27.60 2.67
CA LYS A 261 -24.27 -28.83 2.44
C LYS A 261 -25.67 -28.71 3.03
N LEU A 262 -25.80 -28.21 4.25
CA LEU A 262 -27.09 -28.08 4.94
C LEU A 262 -27.82 -26.79 4.55
N LYS A 263 -27.10 -25.76 4.08
CA LYS A 263 -27.65 -24.44 3.70
C LYS A 263 -27.28 -24.10 2.25
N GLY A 264 -27.79 -24.89 1.30
CA GLY A 264 -27.48 -24.74 -0.13
C GLY A 264 -27.96 -23.41 -0.74
N GLY A 265 -29.03 -22.81 -0.19
CA GLY A 265 -29.54 -21.51 -0.63
C GLY A 265 -28.71 -20.30 -0.16
N GLY A 266 -27.75 -20.52 0.74
CA GLY A 266 -26.95 -19.47 1.40
C GLY A 266 -26.78 -19.80 2.88
N LEU A 267 -25.55 -19.79 3.38
CA LEU A 267 -25.18 -20.02 4.78
C LEU A 267 -24.87 -18.71 5.51
N VAL A 268 -24.00 -17.88 4.92
CA VAL A 268 -23.58 -16.58 5.47
C VAL A 268 -23.43 -15.53 4.38
N ARG A 269 -23.87 -14.29 4.66
CA ARG A 269 -23.84 -13.15 3.75
C ARG A 269 -23.21 -11.91 4.37
N GLY A 270 -22.60 -11.08 3.54
CA GLY A 270 -22.26 -9.70 3.90
C GLY A 270 -22.30 -8.77 2.68
N GLN A 271 -22.73 -7.53 2.90
CA GLN A 271 -22.80 -6.52 1.84
C GLN A 271 -21.43 -5.91 1.54
N ILE A 272 -21.21 -5.63 0.26
CA ILE A 272 -20.11 -4.79 -0.24
C ILE A 272 -20.56 -3.32 -0.28
N ARG A 273 -21.80 -3.09 -0.73
CA ARG A 273 -22.47 -1.78 -0.84
C ARG A 273 -23.98 -1.95 -0.63
#